data_AF-A0A6I3U4G8-F1
#
_entry.id   AF-A0A6I3U4G8-F1
#
_cell.length_a   1.000
_cell.length_b   1.000
_cell.length_c   1.000
_cell.angle_alpha   90.00
_cell.angle_beta   90.00
_cell.angle_gamma   90.00
#
_symmetry.space_group_name_H-M   'P 1'
#
loop_
_entity.id
_entity.type
_entity.pdbx_description
1 polymer ?
#
loop_
_entity_poly.entity_id
_entity_poly.type
_entity_poly.pdbx_seq_one_letter_code
_entity_poly.pdbx_strand_id
1 'polypeptide(L)'
;GASQVTFVGEVGPFVEQIQKHLPRTDYKETLPNAANLALLAWDKEADSLHDFVPNYLKRVEAEENWLKNHTESGESYIKRL
;
A
#
# COMPACT_ATOMS: atom_id res chain seq x y z
N GLY A 1 13.84 -14.59 5.34
CA GLY A 1 12.73 -13.77 4.79
C GLY A 1 11.58 -13.82 5.76
N ALA A 2 10.79 -12.75 5.87
CA ALA A 2 9.65 -12.69 6.80
C ALA A 2 8.67 -13.85 6.52
N SER A 3 8.44 -14.66 7.54
CA SER A 3 7.77 -15.97 7.44
C SER A 3 6.27 -15.88 7.19
N GLN A 4 5.68 -14.69 7.29
CA GLN A 4 4.23 -14.44 7.22
C GLN A 4 3.98 -12.98 6.83
N VAL A 5 3.04 -12.74 5.92
CA VAL A 5 2.64 -11.39 5.45
C VAL A 5 1.20 -11.13 5.88
N THR A 6 0.94 -9.92 6.38
CA THR A 6 -0.39 -9.45 6.78
C THR A 6 -0.73 -8.14 6.09
N PHE A 7 -1.87 -8.08 5.42
CA PHE A 7 -2.42 -6.86 4.80
C PHE A 7 -3.29 -6.10 5.82
N VAL A 8 -3.17 -4.77 5.89
CA VAL A 8 -3.88 -3.94 6.88
C VAL A 8 -4.54 -2.72 6.22
N GLY A 9 -5.60 -2.18 6.82
CA GLY A 9 -6.31 -1.00 6.31
C GLY A 9 -7.53 -1.35 5.46
N GLU A 10 -7.77 -0.63 4.35
CA GLU A 10 -8.92 -0.89 3.46
C GLU A 10 -8.63 -2.08 2.53
N VAL A 11 -8.62 -3.29 3.09
CA VAL A 11 -8.23 -4.51 2.36
C VAL A 11 -9.42 -5.20 1.69
N GLY A 12 -10.64 -5.00 2.19
CA GLY A 12 -11.87 -5.68 1.76
C GLY A 12 -12.02 -5.82 0.23
N PRO A 13 -11.89 -4.75 -0.57
CA PRO A 13 -12.02 -4.81 -2.03
C PRO A 13 -10.98 -5.69 -2.75
N PHE A 14 -9.89 -6.06 -2.08
CA PHE A 14 -8.74 -6.73 -2.67
C PHE A 14 -8.55 -8.17 -2.16
N VAL A 15 -9.33 -8.63 -1.18
CA VAL A 15 -9.13 -9.94 -0.52
C VAL A 15 -9.07 -11.09 -1.53
N GLU A 16 -10.00 -11.15 -2.49
CA GLU A 16 -10.00 -12.20 -3.52
C GLU A 16 -8.71 -12.20 -4.35
N GLN A 17 -8.23 -11.01 -4.75
CA GLN A 17 -7.01 -10.86 -5.52
C GLN A 17 -5.77 -11.24 -4.70
N ILE A 18 -5.74 -10.83 -3.42
CA ILE A 18 -4.67 -11.17 -2.47
C ILE A 18 -4.59 -12.67 -2.30
N GLN A 19 -5.71 -13.34 -1.99
CA GLN A 19 -5.74 -14.78 -1.76
C GLN A 19 -5.37 -15.57 -3.02
N LYS A 20 -5.74 -15.07 -4.20
CA LYS A 20 -5.37 -15.68 -5.49
C LYS A 20 -3.86 -15.70 -5.72
N HIS A 21 -3.14 -14.62 -5.39
CA HIS A 21 -1.70 -14.49 -5.69
C HIS A 21 -0.80 -14.84 -4.49
N LEU A 22 -1.32 -14.66 -3.27
CA LEU A 22 -0.62 -14.82 -2.01
C LEU A 22 -1.51 -15.61 -1.03
N PRO A 23 -1.73 -16.91 -1.28
CA PRO A 23 -2.70 -17.72 -0.52
C PRO A 23 -2.31 -17.95 0.95
N ARG A 24 -1.05 -17.71 1.32
CA ARG A 24 -0.54 -17.83 2.70
C ARG A 24 -0.35 -16.46 3.33
N THR A 25 -1.41 -15.65 3.32
CA THR A 25 -1.39 -14.31 3.92
C THR A 25 -2.61 -14.09 4.77
N ASP A 26 -2.45 -13.21 5.75
CA ASP A 26 -3.53 -12.77 6.62
C ASP A 26 -3.96 -11.35 6.23
N TYR A 27 -5.14 -10.93 6.67
CA TYR A 27 -5.59 -9.56 6.45
C TYR A 27 -6.41 -9.04 7.63
N LYS A 28 -6.33 -7.73 7.84
CA LYS A 28 -7.06 -7.03 8.88
C LYS A 28 -7.59 -5.70 8.34
N GLU A 29 -8.91 -5.52 8.36
CA GLU A 29 -9.55 -4.31 7.84
C GLU A 29 -9.45 -3.09 8.78
N THR A 30 -8.30 -2.94 9.42
CA THR A 30 -7.97 -1.84 10.33
C THR A 30 -6.51 -1.49 10.20
N LEU A 31 -6.16 -0.21 10.35
CA LEU A 31 -4.76 0.20 10.47
C LEU A 31 -4.15 -0.31 11.78
N PRO A 32 -2.83 -0.58 11.82
CA PRO A 32 -2.13 -0.87 13.07
C PRO A 32 -2.27 0.29 14.07
N ASN A 33 -2.33 -0.04 15.35
CA ASN A 33 -2.42 0.98 16.39
C ASN A 33 -1.08 1.74 16.50
N ALA A 34 -1.10 3.04 16.27
CA ALA A 34 0.09 3.89 16.26
C ALA A 34 0.82 3.95 17.61
N ALA A 35 0.09 3.93 18.73
CA ALA A 35 0.72 3.94 20.06
C ALA A 35 1.50 2.65 20.32
N ASN A 36 0.94 1.50 19.93
CA ASN A 36 1.64 0.22 20.02
C ASN A 36 2.89 0.20 19.14
N LEU A 37 2.83 0.77 17.93
CA LEU A 37 4.00 0.90 17.06
C LEU A 37 5.09 1.78 17.69
N ALA A 38 4.71 2.91 18.31
CA ALA A 38 5.65 3.78 19.00
C ALA A 38 6.33 3.08 20.18
N LEU A 39 5.58 2.31 20.98
CA LEU A 39 6.12 1.50 22.07
C LEU A 39 7.10 0.43 21.56
N LEU A 40 6.76 -0.25 20.45
CA LEU A 40 7.65 -1.26 19.84
C LEU A 40 8.94 -0.66 19.26
N ALA A 41 8.91 0.62 18.88
CA ALA A 41 10.04 1.34 18.33
C ALA A 41 10.85 2.10 19.38
N TRP A 42 10.48 2.03 20.66
CA TRP A 42 11.02 2.89 21.72
C TRP A 42 12.55 2.90 21.81
N ASP A 43 13.19 1.72 21.74
CA ASP A 43 14.64 1.58 21.83
C ASP A 43 15.32 1.42 20.44
N LYS A 44 14.61 1.70 19.35
CA LYS A 44 15.17 1.60 18.00
C LYS A 44 15.84 2.90 17.60
N GLU A 45 16.97 2.80 16.91
CA GLU A 45 17.56 3.96 16.25
C GLU A 45 16.62 4.48 15.16
N ALA A 46 16.53 5.80 15.04
CA ALA A 46 15.73 6.44 14.01
C ALA A 46 16.42 6.31 12.65
N ASP A 47 15.69 5.84 11.65
CA ASP A 47 16.13 5.86 10.26
C ASP A 47 16.20 7.30 9.70
N SER A 48 16.90 7.47 8.58
CA SER A 48 17.02 8.76 7.89
C SER A 48 15.66 9.27 7.39
N LEU A 49 15.29 10.48 7.81
CA LEU A 49 14.07 11.15 7.33
C LEU A 49 14.09 11.42 5.82
N HIS A 50 15.28 11.56 5.23
CA HIS A 50 15.42 11.85 3.80
C HIS A 50 14.99 10.67 2.90
N ASP A 51 14.90 9.46 3.44
CA ASP A 51 14.36 8.29 2.73
C ASP A 51 12.83 8.26 2.74
N PHE A 52 12.19 9.10 3.58
CA PHE A 52 10.73 9.25 3.67
C PHE A 52 10.22 10.44 2.84
N VAL A 53 10.81 10.67 1.67
CA VAL A 53 10.27 11.64 0.69
C VAL A 53 9.45 10.85 -0.33
N PRO A 54 8.10 10.92 -0.28
CA PRO A 54 7.29 10.18 -1.22
C PRO A 54 7.51 10.72 -2.64
N ASN A 55 7.90 9.85 -3.56
CA ASN A 55 7.94 10.15 -4.99
C ASN A 55 6.54 9.99 -5.59
N TYR A 56 5.58 10.78 -5.12
CA TYR A 56 4.24 10.77 -5.70
C TYR A 56 4.31 11.29 -7.13
N LEU A 57 3.89 10.46 -8.08
CA LEU A 57 3.63 10.93 -9.42
C LEU A 57 2.47 11.92 -9.36
N LYS A 58 2.56 13.01 -10.12
CA LYS A 58 1.39 13.87 -10.32
C LYS A 58 0.30 13.07 -11.01
N ARG A 59 -0.97 13.45 -10.83
CA ARG A 59 -2.12 12.76 -11.44
C ARG A 59 -1.91 12.46 -12.94
N VAL A 60 -1.51 13.47 -13.70
CA VAL A 60 -1.26 13.36 -15.15
C VAL A 60 -0.11 12.40 -15.44
N GLU A 61 0.95 12.44 -14.65
CA GLU A 61 2.12 11.58 -14.81
C GLU A 61 1.80 10.11 -14.50
N ALA A 62 0.97 9.86 -13.48
CA ALA A 62 0.50 8.51 -13.16
C ALA A 62 -0.33 7.91 -14.32
N GLU A 63 -1.21 8.70 -14.93
CA GLU A 63 -2.06 8.30 -16.05
C GLU A 63 -1.25 8.04 -17.33
N GLU A 64 -0.34 8.95 -17.68
CA GLU A 64 0.59 8.77 -18.82
C GLU A 64 1.48 7.53 -18.65
N ASN A 65 2.00 7.28 -17.45
CA ASN A 65 2.82 6.10 -17.18
C ASN A 65 2.03 4.79 -17.30
N TRP A 66 0.75 4.80 -16.90
CA TRP A 66 -0.12 3.63 -17.03
C TRP A 66 -0.44 3.30 -18.50
N LEU A 67 -0.76 4.33 -19.31
CA LEU A 67 -1.11 4.20 -20.73
C LEU A 67 0.04 3.70 -21.61
N LYS A 68 1.30 3.79 -21.17
CA LYS A 68 2.45 3.19 -21.90
C LYS A 68 2.32 1.68 -22.08
N ASN A 69 1.64 1.00 -21.15
CA ASN A 69 1.54 -0.47 -21.14
C ASN A 69 0.08 -0.98 -21.09
N HIS A 70 -0.91 -0.08 -21.16
CA HIS A 70 -2.33 -0.42 -21.05
C HIS A 70 -3.17 0.39 -22.05
N THR A 71 -4.28 -0.19 -22.51
CA THR A 71 -5.22 0.50 -23.40
C THR A 71 -6.25 1.26 -22.58
N GLU A 72 -6.53 2.51 -22.95
CA GLU A 72 -7.52 3.37 -22.30
C GLU A 72 -8.92 2.74 -22.33
N SER A 73 -9.57 2.59 -21.16
CA SER A 73 -10.93 2.05 -21.05
C SER A 73 -12.02 3.11 -20.90
N GLY A 74 -11.67 4.40 -20.98
CA GLY A 74 -12.61 5.53 -20.84
C GLY A 74 -13.09 5.80 -19.40
N GLU A 75 -12.71 4.96 -18.42
CA GLU A 75 -13.01 5.15 -17.01
C GLU A 75 -11.84 5.80 -16.28
N SER A 76 -12.12 6.81 -15.46
CA SER A 76 -11.08 7.43 -14.62
C SER A 76 -10.71 6.47 -13.48
N TYR A 77 -9.48 5.94 -13.51
CA TYR A 77 -9.01 4.95 -12.52
C TYR A 77 -8.79 5.55 -11.12
N ILE A 78 -8.80 6.88 -11.00
CA ILE A 78 -8.69 7.57 -9.72
C ILE A 78 -10.09 7.97 -9.26
N LYS A 79 -10.55 7.34 -8.17
CA LYS A 79 -11.78 7.77 -7.48
C LYS A 79 -11.66 9.25 -7.08
N ARG A 80 -12.64 10.05 -7.49
CA ARG A 80 -12.80 11.43 -7.00
C ARG A 80 -13.34 11.36 -5.57
N LEU A 81 -12.67 12.06 -4.65
CA LEU A 81 -13.22 12.39 -3.33
C LEU A 81 -14.17 13.59 -3.46
#